data_AF-F4D172-F1
#
_entry.id   AF-F4D172-F1
#
_cell.length_a   1.000
_cell.length_b   1.000
_cell.length_c   1.000
_cell.angle_alpha   90.00
_cell.angle_beta   90.00
_cell.angle_gamma   90.00
#
_symmetry.space_group_name_H-M   'P 1'
#
loop_
_entity.id
_entity.type
_entity.pdbx_description
1 polymer ?
#
loop_
_entity_poly.entity_id
_entity_poly.type
_entity_poly.pdbx_seq_one_letter_code
_entity_poly.pdbx_strand_id
1 'polypeptide(L)'
;MASSSRELEKRPQVDPLDEPSAEWGWHGGFPNGARVAGVVVAILLPLLMIGHPTNWTEILWMCIPAALILLGVIGGTIRRRNAWRR
;
A
#
# COMPACT_ATOMS: atom_id res chain seq x y z
N MET A 1 -36.40 -26.57 2.20
CA MET A 1 -35.14 -25.93 2.64
C MET A 1 -34.53 -25.25 1.42
N ALA A 2 -34.78 -23.95 1.23
CA ALA A 2 -34.21 -23.19 0.13
C ALA A 2 -32.84 -22.65 0.57
N SER A 3 -31.76 -23.10 -0.07
CA SER A 3 -30.44 -22.53 0.09
C SER A 3 -30.47 -21.07 -0.36
N SER A 4 -30.34 -20.13 0.59
CA SER A 4 -30.22 -18.71 0.30
C SER A 4 -28.80 -18.42 -0.21
N SER A 5 -28.52 -18.82 -1.45
CA SER A 5 -27.31 -18.47 -2.20
C SER A 5 -27.51 -17.16 -2.97
N ARG A 6 -28.24 -16.21 -2.37
CA ARG A 6 -28.39 -14.85 -2.91
C ARG A 6 -27.03 -14.18 -2.82
N GLU A 7 -26.40 -14.06 -3.98
CA GLU A 7 -25.65 -12.88 -4.41
C GLU A 7 -24.96 -12.14 -3.26
N LEU A 8 -23.70 -12.53 -2.98
CA LEU A 8 -22.74 -11.46 -2.70
C LEU A 8 -22.69 -10.62 -3.97
N GLU A 9 -23.61 -9.66 -4.08
CA GLU A 9 -23.48 -8.54 -4.99
C GLU A 9 -22.11 -7.94 -4.66
N LYS A 10 -21.14 -8.22 -5.53
CA LYS A 10 -19.75 -7.81 -5.38
C LYS A 10 -19.75 -6.30 -5.59
N ARG A 11 -20.13 -5.56 -4.54
CA ARG A 11 -20.13 -4.10 -4.56
C ARG A 11 -18.77 -3.67 -5.10
N PRO A 12 -18.73 -2.92 -6.20
CA PRO A 12 -17.45 -2.52 -6.76
C PRO A 12 -16.69 -1.78 -5.66
N GLN A 13 -15.41 -2.13 -5.50
CA GLN A 13 -14.57 -1.61 -4.42
C GLN A 13 -14.37 -0.09 -4.55
N VAL A 14 -14.66 0.45 -5.74
CA VAL A 14 -14.72 1.88 -6.06
C VAL A 14 -16.09 2.19 -6.65
N ASP A 15 -16.67 3.33 -6.25
CA ASP A 15 -17.96 3.79 -6.76
C ASP A 15 -17.84 4.12 -8.25
N PRO A 16 -18.69 3.56 -9.14
CA PRO A 16 -18.71 3.92 -10.56
C PRO A 16 -18.92 5.42 -10.83
N LEU A 17 -19.45 6.18 -9.85
CA LEU A 17 -19.55 7.64 -9.93
C LEU A 17 -18.20 8.36 -9.76
N ASP A 18 -17.24 7.77 -9.04
CA ASP A 18 -15.90 8.34 -8.84
C ASP A 18 -14.98 8.07 -10.05
N GLU A 19 -15.13 6.92 -10.72
CA GLU A 19 -14.37 6.56 -11.91
C GLU A 19 -15.17 5.69 -12.90
N PRO A 20 -15.51 6.18 -14.12
CA PRO A 20 -16.33 5.46 -15.09
C PRO A 20 -15.66 4.23 -15.69
N SER A 21 -14.34 4.06 -15.51
CA SER A 21 -13.61 2.85 -15.93
C SER A 21 -13.67 1.73 -14.89
N ALA A 22 -14.30 1.96 -13.72
CA ALA A 22 -14.48 0.95 -12.67
C ALA A 22 -15.15 -0.34 -13.18
N GLU A 23 -15.99 -0.24 -14.22
CA GLU A 23 -16.65 -1.36 -14.90
C GLU A 23 -15.68 -2.35 -15.58
N TRP A 24 -14.46 -1.94 -15.97
CA TRP A 24 -13.53 -2.83 -16.69
C TRP A 24 -12.81 -3.82 -15.77
N GLY A 25 -12.90 -3.62 -14.44
CA GLY A 25 -12.49 -4.63 -13.44
C GLY A 25 -11.03 -4.59 -12.96
N TRP A 26 -10.22 -3.63 -13.44
CA TRP A 26 -8.82 -3.42 -13.05
C TRP A 26 -8.72 -2.43 -11.87
N HIS A 27 -9.83 -1.80 -11.52
CA HIS A 27 -9.99 -0.83 -10.44
C HIS A 27 -10.16 -1.57 -9.11
N GLY A 28 -9.03 -1.87 -8.48
CA GLY A 28 -8.97 -2.52 -7.19
C GLY A 28 -7.77 -2.02 -6.41
N GLY A 29 -8.02 -1.28 -5.33
CA GLY A 29 -6.97 -0.97 -4.38
C GLY A 29 -6.62 -2.23 -3.57
N PHE A 30 -5.33 -2.57 -3.48
CA PHE A 30 -4.81 -3.52 -2.48
C PHE A 30 -4.18 -2.74 -1.32
N PRO A 31 -4.97 -2.09 -0.44
CA PRO A 31 -4.44 -1.20 0.59
C PRO A 31 -3.52 -1.92 1.57
N ASN A 32 -3.80 -3.17 1.90
CA ASN A 32 -2.93 -3.98 2.74
C ASN A 32 -1.70 -4.47 1.95
N GLY A 33 -1.87 -4.87 0.69
CA GLY A 33 -0.76 -5.28 -0.19
C GLY A 33 0.25 -4.16 -0.40
N ALA A 34 -0.21 -2.94 -0.70
CA ALA A 34 0.65 -1.78 -0.87
C ALA A 34 1.42 -1.40 0.42
N ARG A 35 0.80 -1.56 1.59
CA ARG A 35 1.50 -1.35 2.88
C ARG A 35 2.60 -2.38 3.10
N VAL A 36 2.28 -3.67 2.92
CA VAL A 36 3.26 -4.75 3.08
C VAL A 36 4.40 -4.57 2.09
N ALA A 37 4.09 -4.31 0.82
CA ALA A 37 5.10 -4.02 -0.21
C ALA A 37 5.97 -2.81 0.18
N GLY A 38 5.38 -1.73 0.67
CA GLY A 38 6.11 -0.56 1.15
C GLY A 38 7.08 -0.88 2.30
N VAL A 39 6.64 -1.64 3.31
CA VAL A 39 7.51 -2.05 4.43
C VAL A 39 8.63 -2.97 3.93
N VAL A 40 8.31 -3.94 3.08
CA VAL A 40 9.31 -4.87 2.51
C VAL A 40 10.37 -4.09 1.73
N VAL A 41 9.98 -3.17 0.85
CA VAL A 41 10.92 -2.35 0.06
C VAL A 41 11.77 -1.47 0.98
N ALA A 42 11.17 -0.85 2.01
CA ALA A 42 11.90 -0.03 2.97
C ALA A 42 12.97 -0.82 3.74
N ILE A 43 12.77 -2.12 3.97
CA ILE A 43 13.77 -3.01 4.59
C ILE A 43 14.81 -3.46 3.56
N LEU A 44 14.40 -3.78 2.34
CA LEU A 44 15.31 -4.30 1.31
C LEU A 44 16.35 -3.26 0.89
N LEU A 45 15.97 -1.99 0.76
CA LEU A 45 16.89 -0.92 0.34
C LEU A 45 18.19 -0.85 1.17
N PRO A 46 18.16 -0.75 2.51
CA PRO A 46 19.37 -0.79 3.32
C PRO A 46 20.03 -2.18 3.34
N LEU A 47 19.26 -3.27 3.17
CA LEU A 47 19.79 -4.63 3.15
C LEU A 47 20.66 -4.89 1.91
N LEU A 48 20.36 -4.25 0.78
CA LEU A 48 21.16 -4.30 -0.44
C LEU A 48 22.57 -3.73 -0.28
N MET A 49 22.84 -2.98 0.79
CA MET A 49 24.18 -2.45 1.07
C MET A 49 25.13 -3.50 1.67
N ILE A 50 24.60 -4.64 2.11
CA ILE A 50 25.41 -5.70 2.71
C ILE A 50 26.30 -6.33 1.64
N GLY A 51 27.62 -6.30 1.85
CA GLY A 51 28.60 -6.93 0.96
C GLY A 51 29.21 -6.00 -0.09
N HIS A 52 28.84 -4.71 -0.11
CA HIS A 52 29.40 -3.71 -1.02
C HIS A 52 30.23 -2.67 -0.25
N PRO A 53 31.36 -2.18 -0.80
CA PRO A 53 32.13 -1.11 -0.18
C PRO A 53 31.29 0.16 -0.17
N THR A 54 30.83 0.52 1.03
CA THR A 54 29.81 1.55 1.23
C THR A 54 30.41 2.95 1.27
N ASN A 55 29.84 3.87 0.50
CA ASN A 55 30.13 5.31 0.59
C ASN A 55 28.97 6.09 1.23
N TRP A 56 29.23 7.29 1.75
CA TRP A 56 28.20 8.17 2.31
C TRP A 56 27.04 8.43 1.33
N THR A 57 27.36 8.61 0.06
CA THR A 57 26.37 8.81 -1.01
C THR A 57 25.42 7.62 -1.11
N GLU A 58 25.94 6.40 -1.06
CA GLU A 58 25.15 5.17 -1.14
C GLU A 58 24.25 5.00 0.08
N ILE A 59 24.77 5.28 1.29
CA ILE A 59 23.97 5.27 2.54
C ILE A 59 22.80 6.23 2.41
N LEU A 60 23.04 7.46 1.94
CA LEU A 60 21.97 8.45 1.81
C LEU A 60 20.92 8.00 0.78
N TRP A 61 21.35 7.50 -0.38
CA TRP A 61 20.44 7.08 -1.45
C TRP A 61 19.67 5.80 -1.14
N MET A 62 20.10 4.98 -0.19
CA MET A 62 19.34 3.80 0.24
C MET A 62 18.47 4.11 1.47
N CYS A 63 19.03 4.79 2.48
CA CYS A 63 18.35 5.03 3.75
C CYS A 63 17.29 6.14 3.66
N ILE A 64 17.50 7.22 2.89
CA ILE A 64 16.52 8.30 2.77
C ILE A 64 15.21 7.80 2.13
N PRO A 65 15.20 7.17 0.94
CA PRO A 65 13.94 6.68 0.37
C PRO A 65 13.31 5.59 1.23
N ALA A 66 14.10 4.71 1.86
CA ALA A 66 13.58 3.73 2.81
C ALA A 66 12.81 4.39 3.97
N ALA A 67 13.40 5.43 4.57
CA ALA A 67 12.76 6.20 5.64
C ALA A 67 11.49 6.91 5.16
N LEU A 68 11.52 7.54 3.98
CA LEU A 68 10.36 8.22 3.41
C LEU A 68 9.19 7.26 3.14
N ILE A 69 9.47 6.08 2.58
CA ILE A 69 8.46 5.04 2.34
C ILE A 69 7.84 4.59 3.67
N LEU A 70 8.68 4.30 4.66
CA LEU A 70 8.23 3.84 5.97
C LEU A 70 7.35 4.90 6.67
N LEU A 71 7.78 6.16 6.65
CA LEU A 71 7.00 7.29 7.17
C LEU A 71 5.66 7.44 6.42
N GLY A 72 5.65 7.29 5.10
CA GLY A 72 4.43 7.31 4.28
C GLY A 72 3.45 6.20 4.66
N VAL A 73 3.94 4.97 4.88
CA VAL A 73 3.11 3.84 5.32
C VAL A 73 2.54 4.08 6.72
N ILE A 74 3.36 4.56 7.66
CA ILE A 74 2.93 4.87 9.04
C ILE A 74 1.90 6.00 9.02
N GLY A 75 2.20 7.13 8.36
CA GLY A 75 1.31 8.27 8.26
C GLY A 75 -0.02 7.93 7.59
N GLY A 76 0.01 7.14 6.52
CA GLY A 76 -1.18 6.63 5.86
C GLY A 76 -2.01 5.68 6.74
N THR A 77 -1.36 4.92 7.62
CA THR A 77 -2.03 4.04 8.58
C THR A 77 -2.69 4.84 9.70
N ILE A 78 -1.98 5.82 10.27
CA ILE A 78 -2.51 6.72 11.31
C ILE A 78 -3.70 7.52 10.77
N ARG A 79 -3.58 8.10 9.56
CA ARG A 79 -4.66 8.89 8.94
C ARG A 79 -5.94 8.06 8.77
N ARG A 80 -5.83 6.80 8.33
CA ARG A 80 -6.99 5.91 8.20
C ARG A 80 -7.58 5.52 9.55
N ARG A 81 -6.73 5.23 10.55
CA ARG A 81 -7.18 4.94 11.91
C ARG A 81 -7.90 6.11 12.57
N ASN A 82 -7.61 7.34 12.16
CA ASN A 82 -8.24 8.56 12.69
C ASN A 82 -9.31 9.15 11.75
N ALA A 83 -9.71 8.43 10.69
CA ALA A 83 -10.67 8.94 9.71
C ALA A 83 -12.06 9.21 10.33
N TRP A 84 -12.43 8.47 11.38
CA TRP A 84 -13.69 8.64 12.13
C TRP A 84 -13.73 9.87 13.05
N ARG A 85 -12.61 10.59 13.20
CA ARG A 85 -12.52 11.84 14.00
C ARG A 85 -12.74 13.09 13.16
N ARG A 86 -13.06 12.95 11.88
CA ARG A 86 -13.47 14.00 10.96
C ARG A 86 -14.85 13.65 10.40
#